data_AF-A0A941FR78-F1
#
_entry.id   AF-A0A941FR78-F1
#
_cell.length_a   1.000
_cell.length_b   1.000
_cell.length_c   1.000
_cell.angle_alpha   90.00
_cell.angle_beta   90.00
_cell.angle_gamma   90.00
#
_symmetry.space_group_name_H-M   'P 1'
#
loop_
_entity.id
_entity.type
_entity.pdbx_description
1 polymer ?
#
loop_
_entity_poly.entity_id
_entity_poly.type
_entity_poly.pdbx_seq_one_letter_code
_entity_poly.pdbx_strand_id
1 'polypeptide(L)'
;MGADFLEVDIHLSKDDVLVVHHDPTLDRTTNGKGNLRDYTAAELKELDAGSWYHSRYKNERIPLLSEVLENFGSEVGILVELKHPSAYPGIEEKLAEELGKFKNVQQVKIR
;
A
#
# COMPACT_ATOMS: atom_id res chain seq x y z
N MET A 1 -19.00 -7.33 -6.93
CA MET A 1 -18.63 -6.34 -7.96
C MET A 1 -17.61 -7.03 -8.87
N GLY A 2 -17.72 -6.92 -10.20
CA GLY A 2 -16.87 -7.66 -11.16
C GLY A 2 -15.85 -6.74 -11.82
N ALA A 3 -14.91 -6.21 -11.04
CA ALA A 3 -13.88 -5.30 -11.54
C ALA A 3 -12.71 -6.08 -12.15
N ASP A 4 -12.14 -5.56 -13.23
CA ASP A 4 -10.95 -6.15 -13.88
C ASP A 4 -9.64 -5.76 -13.19
N PHE A 5 -9.63 -4.61 -12.50
CA PHE A 5 -8.47 -4.09 -11.78
C PHE A 5 -8.83 -3.59 -10.38
N LEU A 6 -7.94 -3.87 -9.43
CA LEU A 6 -7.81 -3.18 -8.16
C LEU A 6 -6.68 -2.15 -8.28
N GLU A 7 -7.01 -0.88 -8.09
CA GLU A 7 -6.04 0.21 -8.11
C GLU A 7 -5.55 0.52 -6.70
N VAL A 8 -4.23 0.72 -6.56
CA VAL A 8 -3.56 0.99 -5.28
C VAL A 8 -2.44 2.01 -5.45
N ASP A 9 -2.39 2.97 -4.53
CA ASP A 9 -1.28 3.88 -4.36
C ASP A 9 -0.26 3.29 -3.37
N ILE A 10 1.03 3.40 -3.67
CA ILE A 10 2.09 2.89 -2.79
C ILE A 10 3.11 3.95 -2.39
N HIS A 11 3.60 3.83 -1.16
CA HIS A 11 4.74 4.54 -0.60
C HIS A 11 5.73 3.55 0.02
N LEU A 12 6.95 4.01 0.34
CA LEU A 12 7.86 3.29 1.23
C LEU A 12 7.72 3.78 2.68
N SER A 13 7.69 2.82 3.60
CA SER A 13 7.93 3.05 5.03
C SER A 13 9.40 3.38 5.30
N LYS A 14 9.71 3.72 6.55
CA LYS A 14 11.07 4.00 7.05
C LYS A 14 12.04 2.82 6.88
N ASP A 15 11.51 1.60 6.91
CA ASP A 15 12.23 0.33 6.80
C ASP A 15 12.08 -0.31 5.42
N ASP A 16 11.85 0.51 4.38
CA ASP A 16 11.82 0.14 2.96
C ASP A 16 10.76 -0.92 2.59
N VAL A 17 9.63 -0.91 3.28
CA VAL A 17 8.48 -1.79 2.97
C VAL A 17 7.44 -1.00 2.16
N LEU A 18 6.88 -1.65 1.14
CA LEU A 18 5.83 -1.07 0.30
C LEU A 18 4.48 -1.11 1.01
N VAL A 19 3.92 0.07 1.25
CA VAL A 19 2.67 0.29 1.99
C VAL A 19 1.63 0.91 1.08
N VAL A 20 0.39 0.42 1.14
CA VAL A 20 -0.75 0.94 0.36
C VAL A 20 -1.39 2.12 1.08
N HIS A 21 -1.17 3.32 0.57
CA HIS A 21 -1.69 4.56 1.13
C HIS A 21 -1.64 5.67 0.06
N HIS A 22 -2.63 6.57 0.02
CA HIS A 22 -2.66 7.61 -1.02
C HIS A 22 -1.87 8.87 -0.63
N ASP A 23 -2.06 9.36 0.59
CA ASP A 23 -1.44 10.63 1.01
C ASP A 23 -0.02 10.38 1.54
N PRO A 24 0.91 11.33 1.38
CA PRO A 24 2.24 11.23 1.98
C PRO A 24 2.21 11.32 3.53
N THR A 25 1.10 11.81 4.10
CA THR A 25 0.89 11.91 5.54
C THR A 25 -0.27 11.06 6.02
N LEU A 26 -0.22 10.69 7.29
CA LEU A 26 -1.19 9.79 7.94
C LEU A 26 -2.49 10.50 8.36
N ASP A 27 -2.51 11.83 8.29
CA ASP A 27 -3.47 12.70 8.97
C ASP A 27 -4.93 12.55 8.56
N ARG A 28 -5.19 12.26 7.29
CA ARG A 28 -6.56 12.27 6.73
C ARG A 28 -7.30 10.95 6.96
N THR A 29 -6.60 9.84 6.80
CA THR A 29 -7.20 8.50 6.67
C THR A 29 -6.80 7.56 7.79
N THR A 30 -6.14 8.06 8.83
CA THR A 30 -5.74 7.24 9.97
C THR A 30 -5.86 8.03 11.28
N ASN A 31 -5.64 7.35 12.41
CA ASN A 31 -5.44 7.99 13.71
C ASN A 31 -3.98 8.44 13.97
N GLY A 32 -3.06 8.24 13.02
CA GLY A 32 -1.68 8.70 13.07
C GLY A 32 -1.52 10.15 12.60
N LYS A 33 -0.28 10.65 12.65
CA LYS A 33 0.09 12.02 12.26
C LYS A 33 1.47 12.07 11.62
N GLY A 34 1.69 13.03 10.73
CA GLY A 34 3.00 13.26 10.11
C GLY A 34 3.23 12.39 8.88
N ASN A 35 4.46 12.38 8.35
CA ASN A 35 4.76 11.67 7.11
C ASN A 35 4.82 10.17 7.35
N LEU A 36 4.18 9.40 6.48
CA LEU A 36 4.18 7.94 6.52
C LEU A 36 5.61 7.37 6.50
N ARG A 37 6.51 7.98 5.71
CA ARG A 37 7.91 7.56 5.55
C ARG A 37 8.76 7.66 6.82
N ASP A 38 8.26 8.35 7.85
CA ASP A 38 8.97 8.50 9.12
C ASP A 38 8.67 7.31 10.08
N TYR A 39 7.80 6.38 9.69
CA TYR A 39 7.37 5.21 10.46
C TYR A 39 7.75 3.90 9.79
N THR A 40 8.06 2.88 10.59
CA THR A 40 8.26 1.49 10.10
C THR A 40 6.92 0.87 9.70
N ALA A 41 6.94 -0.18 8.86
CA ALA A 41 5.73 -0.90 8.48
C ALA A 41 4.99 -1.50 9.70
N ALA A 42 5.73 -1.96 10.70
CA ALA A 42 5.15 -2.46 11.95
C ALA A 42 4.40 -1.36 12.70
N GLU A 43 4.98 -0.17 12.84
CA GLU A 43 4.30 0.98 13.47
C GLU A 43 3.08 1.43 12.67
N LEU A 44 3.17 1.45 11.34
CA LEU A 44 2.06 1.80 10.45
C LEU A 44 0.88 0.81 10.57
N LYS A 45 1.16 -0.48 10.76
CA LYS A 45 0.13 -1.51 10.96
C LYS A 45 -0.64 -1.39 12.28
N GLU A 46 -0.13 -0.65 13.26
CA GLU A 46 -0.85 -0.43 14.51
C GLU A 46 -1.92 0.67 14.39
N LEU A 47 -1.88 1.48 13.33
CA LEU A 47 -2.83 2.56 13.09
C LEU A 47 -4.21 2.03 12.68
N ASP A 48 -5.24 2.79 13.03
CA ASP A 48 -6.61 2.57 12.57
C ASP A 48 -6.83 3.42 11.32
N ALA A 49 -6.97 2.76 10.18
CA ALA A 49 -7.17 3.34 8.86
C ALA A 49 -8.63 3.30 8.38
N GLY A 50 -9.59 2.89 9.23
CA GLY A 50 -11.00 2.74 8.84
C GLY A 50 -11.99 3.57 9.66
N SER A 51 -11.69 3.86 10.92
CA SER A 51 -12.58 4.65 11.80
C SER A 51 -12.87 6.05 11.28
N TRP A 52 -11.97 6.65 10.49
CA TRP A 52 -12.19 7.97 9.88
C TRP A 52 -13.35 7.96 8.89
N TYR A 53 -13.60 6.83 8.22
CA TYR A 53 -14.67 6.67 7.24
C TYR A 53 -15.99 6.27 7.92
N HIS A 54 -15.96 5.23 8.76
CA HIS A 54 -17.11 4.81 9.56
C HIS A 54 -16.69 3.88 10.68
N SER A 55 -17.36 3.95 11.83
CA SER A 55 -17.10 3.11 13.01
C SER A 55 -17.21 1.59 12.79
N ARG A 56 -17.78 1.15 11.65
CA ARG A 56 -17.91 -0.27 11.30
C ARG A 56 -16.61 -0.87 10.77
N TYR A 57 -15.68 0.00 10.36
CA TYR A 57 -14.34 -0.34 9.87
C TYR A 57 -13.28 -0.01 10.93
N LYS A 58 -13.68 0.01 12.20
CA LYS A 58 -12.77 0.30 13.30
C LYS A 58 -11.66 -0.76 13.34
N ASN A 59 -10.43 -0.30 13.54
CA ASN A 59 -9.22 -1.11 13.56
C ASN A 59 -8.84 -1.75 12.20
N GLU A 60 -9.40 -1.31 11.08
CA GLU A 60 -8.83 -1.66 9.77
C GLU A 60 -7.40 -1.12 9.68
N ARG A 61 -6.49 -1.89 9.08
CA ARG A 61 -5.06 -1.57 9.06
C ARG A 61 -4.65 -1.01 7.71
N ILE A 62 -3.55 -0.27 7.70
CA ILE A 62 -2.89 0.12 6.46
C ILE A 62 -2.30 -1.16 5.82
N PRO A 63 -2.71 -1.56 4.60
CA PRO A 63 -2.22 -2.78 3.97
C PRO A 63 -0.78 -2.63 3.49
N LEU A 64 -0.03 -3.72 3.48
CA LEU A 64 1.20 -3.82 2.68
C LEU A 64 0.86 -4.22 1.24
N LEU A 65 1.71 -3.86 0.28
CA LEU A 65 1.52 -4.31 -1.10
C LEU A 65 1.58 -5.84 -1.20
N SER A 66 2.44 -6.49 -0.42
CA SER A 66 2.53 -7.95 -0.37
C SER A 66 1.19 -8.60 0.02
N GLU A 67 0.48 -8.03 0.99
CA GLU A 67 -0.83 -8.52 1.43
C GLU A 67 -1.89 -8.36 0.33
N VAL A 68 -1.84 -7.26 -0.42
CA VAL A 68 -2.74 -7.07 -1.57
C VAL A 68 -2.46 -8.11 -2.66
N LEU A 69 -1.19 -8.35 -2.98
CA LEU A 69 -0.77 -9.33 -3.98
C LEU A 69 -1.12 -10.77 -3.56
N GLU A 70 -0.92 -11.12 -2.29
CA GLU A 70 -1.27 -12.43 -1.73
C GLU A 70 -2.77 -12.72 -1.79
N ASN A 71 -3.59 -11.73 -1.45
CA ASN A 71 -5.04 -11.93 -1.35
C ASN A 71 -5.77 -11.80 -2.69
N PHE A 72 -5.29 -10.96 -3.61
CA PHE A 72 -6.05 -10.57 -4.80
C PHE A 72 -5.30 -10.79 -6.12
N GLY A 73 -3.96 -10.89 -6.09
CA GLY A 73 -3.14 -10.87 -7.30
C GLY A 73 -3.45 -12.00 -8.30
N SER A 74 -3.95 -13.14 -7.82
CA SER A 74 -4.34 -14.29 -8.67
C SER A 74 -5.74 -14.19 -9.27
N GLU A 75 -6.58 -13.27 -8.79
CA GLU A 75 -8.00 -13.18 -9.16
C GLU A 75 -8.31 -11.93 -9.99
N VAL A 76 -7.60 -10.82 -9.75
CA VAL A 76 -7.83 -9.53 -10.39
C VAL A 76 -6.50 -8.88 -10.79
N GLY A 77 -6.51 -8.05 -11.82
CA GLY A 77 -5.35 -7.23 -12.15
C GLY A 77 -5.06 -6.20 -11.06
N ILE A 78 -3.79 -5.87 -10.83
CA ILE A 78 -3.38 -4.82 -9.89
C ILE A 78 -2.82 -3.63 -10.69
N LEU A 79 -3.40 -2.45 -10.48
CA LEU A 79 -2.91 -1.19 -11.03
C LEU A 79 -2.23 -0.42 -9.91
N VAL A 80 -0.90 -0.29 -9.99
CA VAL A 80 -0.07 0.34 -8.96
C VAL A 80 0.30 1.75 -9.39
N GLU A 81 -0.02 2.76 -8.57
CA GLU A 81 0.49 4.12 -8.71
C GLU A 81 1.65 4.34 -7.72
N LEU A 82 2.81 4.76 -8.24
CA LEU A 82 3.97 5.12 -7.43
C LEU A 82 3.83 6.57 -6.94
N LYS A 83 3.55 6.77 -5.65
CA LYS A 83 3.42 8.13 -5.12
C LYS A 83 4.78 8.78 -4.90
N HIS A 84 4.98 9.94 -5.53
CA HIS A 84 6.16 10.79 -5.37
C HIS A 84 7.50 10.01 -5.44
N PRO A 85 7.82 9.32 -6.55
CA PRO A 85 9.01 8.48 -6.65
C PRO A 85 10.32 9.26 -6.36
N SER A 86 10.36 10.56 -6.66
CA SER A 86 11.50 11.43 -6.29
C SER A 86 11.72 11.59 -4.78
N ALA A 87 10.70 11.32 -3.95
CA ALA A 87 10.80 11.30 -2.49
C ALA A 87 11.28 9.94 -1.94
N TYR A 88 11.34 8.91 -2.80
CA TYR A 88 11.65 7.52 -2.46
C TYR A 88 12.68 6.93 -3.43
N PRO A 89 13.97 7.32 -3.36
CA PRO A 89 15.00 6.70 -4.18
C PRO A 89 15.01 5.18 -3.96
N GLY A 90 14.83 4.39 -5.03
CA GLY A 90 14.85 2.93 -4.96
C GLY A 90 13.46 2.26 -4.91
N ILE A 91 12.37 3.02 -4.96
CA ILE A 91 11.01 2.45 -4.86
C ILE A 91 10.66 1.55 -6.04
N GLU A 92 11.14 1.86 -7.24
CA GLU A 92 10.96 1.03 -8.43
C GLU A 92 11.67 -0.31 -8.28
N GLU A 93 12.91 -0.32 -7.78
CA GLU A 93 13.66 -1.54 -7.48
C GLU A 93 12.96 -2.36 -6.39
N LYS A 94 12.48 -1.72 -5.32
CA LYS A 94 11.71 -2.40 -4.26
C LYS A 94 10.42 -3.02 -4.79
N LEU A 95 9.71 -2.31 -5.67
CA LEU A 95 8.52 -2.83 -6.34
C LEU A 95 8.86 -4.03 -7.21
N ALA A 96 9.92 -3.95 -8.01
CA ALA A 96 10.36 -5.06 -8.85
C ALA A 96 10.78 -6.29 -8.01
N GLU A 97 11.52 -6.08 -6.92
CA GLU A 97 11.88 -7.12 -5.94
C GLU A 97 10.63 -7.79 -5.35
N GLU A 98 9.65 -7.00 -4.92
CA GLU A 98 8.41 -7.53 -4.33
C GLU A 98 7.60 -8.32 -5.34
N LEU A 99 7.36 -7.78 -6.54
CA LEU A 99 6.64 -8.47 -7.62
C LEU A 99 7.32 -9.77 -8.03
N GLY A 100 8.67 -9.82 -8.02
CA GLY A 100 9.45 -11.01 -8.32
C GLY A 100 9.23 -12.18 -7.35
N LYS A 101 8.68 -11.94 -6.15
CA LYS A 101 8.32 -12.98 -5.18
C LYS A 101 7.05 -13.72 -5.56
N PHE A 102 6.19 -13.14 -6.41
CA PHE A 102 4.88 -13.67 -6.74
C PHE A 102 4.85 -14.29 -8.14
N LYS A 103 4.53 -15.59 -8.21
CA LYS A 103 4.49 -16.33 -9.49
C LYS A 103 3.13 -16.32 -10.19
N ASN A 104 2.06 -16.00 -9.45
CA ASN A 104 0.68 -16.18 -9.90
C ASN A 104 -0.11 -14.86 -9.88
N VAL A 105 0.52 -13.73 -10.22
CA VAL A 105 -0.21 -12.47 -10.40
C VAL A 105 -0.76 -12.41 -11.83
N GLN A 106 -2.06 -12.21 -12.00
CA GLN A 106 -2.68 -12.18 -13.34
C GLN A 106 -2.08 -11.10 -14.21
N GLN A 107 -2.07 -9.87 -13.69
CA GLN A 107 -1.57 -8.71 -14.40
C GLN A 107 -1.21 -7.61 -13.40
N VAL A 108 -0.05 -7.00 -13.59
CA VAL A 108 0.33 -5.77 -12.89
C VAL A 108 0.58 -4.68 -13.92
N LYS A 109 0.02 -3.50 -13.69
CA LYS A 109 0.30 -2.28 -14.45
C LYS A 109 0.81 -1.22 -13.49
N ILE A 110 1.81 -0.45 -13.93
CA ILE A 110 2.37 0.66 -13.15
C ILE A 110 1.96 1.96 -13.86
N ARG A 111 1.45 2.93 -13.09
CA ARG A 111 1.03 4.25 -13.56
C ARG A 111 1.88 5.36 -12.95
#